data_AF-A0A6A4ZXV3-F1
#
_entry.id   AF-A0A6A4ZXV3-F1
#
_cell.length_a   1.000
_cell.length_b   1.000
_cell.length_c   1.000
_cell.angle_alpha   90.00
_cell.angle_beta   90.00
_cell.angle_gamma   90.00
#
_symmetry.space_group_name_H-M   'P 1'
#
loop_
_entity.id
_entity.type
_entity.pdbx_description
1 polymer ?
#
loop_
_entity_poly.entity_id
_entity_poly.type
_entity_poly.pdbx_seq_one_letter_code
_entity_poly.pdbx_strand_id
1 'polypeptide(L)'
;MICANAKTLVEPIIAVTKDDVTREYNAIRVNIKPVAVDWCKQMATQTIHRLLSNEYGVVVSGKESVREALVCRLATSRWLVDDDKCKPHKIVLDFVAENVHKRHGIAVALLYHEYTTSLYETMDSPSSSRRPPPPPPRVYLHLVSLVCNLVRTKLDPQIAADKKLFYTILGHIPSLSPDVLKLLSLQFHNPNDKDRVTMGVVALRNFITERTTGQEACLHVLLHYATHAEESIRNPTIRCLANQIYPLPNLQHIIEAHAIQLMQSLCLPPDDASLEPARNDDANADDNVDMGPDTLIKSEQHPPPLNDVNIKQEQDDGALDRHLPASSSGIVPSSPRRSYYLDQIQSPDMHDLLMAHAKSLQDEHDFARCPETEDQVLQRMELFLGLCAKRPDLFARFVTTYAATSPQVQHVLLVSVDKLIKLLRQKEGEAVVLAQLAAFPPNALDFVCHVVKVLAGLSKDPSTLVEPLVQLYLDHKHAIPDAVSVLVPVASDLASDRVMEILPALFDLPLPRLVEVMHELLKPIPLKVDATAFLLALHHIPDEHEKQKRILRAIGICLEHPVAFPVDVMTAVTSTLVGESPVPKYTLRTMIQAVQMHHKLRKHTATCLETL
;
A
#
# COMPACT_ATOMS: atom_id res chain seq x y z
N MET A 1 18.33 -48.77 30.23
CA MET A 1 17.52 -49.59 31.18
C MET A 1 16.35 -50.22 30.43
N ILE A 2 16.19 -51.54 30.54
CA ILE A 2 14.88 -52.17 30.33
C ILE A 2 13.95 -51.60 31.39
N CYS A 3 12.69 -51.33 31.03
CA CYS A 3 11.75 -50.68 31.94
C CYS A 3 11.63 -51.49 33.25
N ALA A 4 11.79 -50.84 34.42
CA ALA A 4 11.72 -51.53 35.72
C ALA A 4 10.40 -52.32 35.91
N ASN A 5 9.36 -51.88 35.19
CA ASN A 5 8.02 -52.47 35.16
C ASN A 5 7.87 -53.63 34.15
N ALA A 6 8.94 -54.11 33.49
CA ALA A 6 8.88 -55.35 32.70
C ALA A 6 8.50 -56.56 33.58
N LYS A 7 8.80 -56.51 34.89
CA LYS A 7 8.32 -57.47 35.91
C LYS A 7 6.83 -57.33 36.26
N THR A 8 6.11 -56.34 35.71
CA THR A 8 4.68 -56.10 35.98
C THR A 8 3.76 -56.53 34.83
N LEU A 9 4.32 -57.11 33.75
CA LEU A 9 3.55 -57.92 32.82
C LEU A 9 3.15 -59.22 33.53
N VAL A 10 2.04 -59.15 34.28
CA VAL A 10 1.43 -60.30 34.95
C VAL A 10 1.13 -61.37 33.91
N GLU A 11 1.49 -62.62 34.23
CA GLU A 11 1.28 -63.77 33.36
C GLU A 11 -0.17 -63.84 32.85
N PRO A 12 -0.40 -64.22 31.58
CA PRO A 12 -1.74 -64.32 31.04
C PRO A 12 -2.56 -65.33 31.85
N ILE A 13 -3.80 -64.97 32.21
CA ILE A 13 -4.67 -65.90 32.94
C ILE A 13 -5.19 -66.92 31.94
N ILE A 14 -4.56 -68.10 31.92
CA ILE A 14 -4.96 -69.23 31.09
C ILE A 14 -6.12 -69.95 31.78
N ALA A 15 -7.34 -69.71 31.29
CA ALA A 15 -8.52 -70.45 31.70
C ALA A 15 -8.76 -71.59 30.69
N VAL A 16 -8.42 -72.82 31.07
CA VAL A 16 -8.75 -74.01 30.27
C VAL A 16 -10.16 -74.44 30.63
N THR A 17 -11.13 -74.16 29.77
CA THR A 17 -12.51 -74.62 29.97
C THR A 17 -12.63 -76.07 29.56
N LYS A 18 -13.10 -76.91 30.48
CA LYS A 18 -13.44 -78.31 30.25
C LYS A 18 -14.85 -78.35 29.66
N ASP A 19 -15.05 -79.12 28.61
CA ASP A 19 -16.39 -79.31 28.03
C ASP A 19 -17.22 -80.22 28.95
N ASP A 20 -18.37 -79.74 29.42
CA ASP A 20 -19.21 -80.43 30.42
C ASP A 20 -19.77 -81.76 29.90
N VAL A 21 -19.85 -81.94 28.57
CA VAL A 21 -20.37 -83.17 27.94
C VAL A 21 -19.26 -84.20 27.72
N THR A 22 -18.11 -83.79 27.17
CA THR A 22 -17.02 -84.72 26.78
C THR A 22 -15.93 -84.88 27.84
N ARG A 23 -15.86 -83.98 28.83
CA ARG A 23 -14.78 -83.86 29.83
C ARG A 23 -13.38 -83.63 29.23
N GLU A 24 -13.26 -83.31 27.95
CA GLU A 24 -12.00 -82.94 27.32
C GLU A 24 -11.72 -81.43 27.43
N TYR A 25 -10.43 -81.06 27.38
CA TYR A 25 -9.96 -79.69 27.55
C TYR A 25 -9.92 -78.94 26.20
N ASN A 26 -11.09 -78.75 25.59
CA ASN A 26 -11.19 -78.35 24.18
C ASN A 26 -11.16 -76.83 23.91
N ALA A 27 -10.97 -75.98 24.92
CA ALA A 27 -10.68 -74.56 24.71
C ALA A 27 -9.75 -73.95 25.78
N ILE A 28 -8.62 -73.39 25.32
CA ILE A 28 -7.70 -72.57 26.11
C ILE A 28 -8.10 -71.10 25.91
N ARG A 29 -8.75 -70.47 26.90
CA ARG A 29 -9.02 -69.03 26.88
C ARG A 29 -7.88 -68.28 27.57
N VAL A 30 -7.15 -67.48 26.79
CA VAL A 30 -6.06 -66.63 27.28
C VAL A 30 -6.63 -65.26 27.62
N ASN A 31 -6.94 -65.03 28.90
CA ASN A 31 -7.45 -63.74 29.37
C ASN A 31 -6.28 -62.77 29.64
N ILE A 32 -6.03 -61.89 28.69
CA ILE A 32 -5.10 -60.76 28.86
C ILE A 32 -5.80 -59.70 29.72
N LYS A 33 -5.21 -59.31 30.85
CA LYS A 33 -5.74 -58.20 31.65
C LYS A 33 -5.74 -56.91 30.83
N PRO A 34 -6.81 -56.09 30.85
CA PRO A 34 -6.81 -54.81 30.15
C PRO A 34 -5.71 -53.92 30.74
N VAL A 35 -4.86 -53.41 29.85
CA VAL A 35 -3.74 -52.55 30.24
C VAL A 35 -4.28 -51.17 30.60
N ALA A 36 -3.86 -50.61 31.74
CA ALA A 36 -4.30 -49.28 32.16
C ALA A 36 -3.90 -48.21 31.12
N VAL A 37 -4.84 -47.33 30.77
CA VAL A 37 -4.62 -46.27 29.76
C VAL A 37 -3.48 -45.34 30.17
N ASP A 38 -3.39 -44.99 31.47
CA ASP A 38 -2.29 -44.16 32.00
C ASP A 38 -0.94 -44.84 31.87
N TRP A 39 -0.86 -46.17 32.06
CA TRP A 39 0.36 -46.93 31.84
C TRP A 39 0.74 -46.94 30.35
N CYS A 40 -0.22 -47.07 29.44
CA CYS A 40 0.02 -46.93 28.00
C CYS A 40 0.56 -45.54 27.64
N LYS A 41 -0.06 -44.47 28.18
CA LYS A 41 0.40 -43.07 27.99
C LYS A 41 1.82 -42.86 28.54
N GLN A 42 2.13 -43.38 29.74
CA GLN A 42 3.47 -43.33 30.32
C GLN A 42 4.50 -44.09 29.47
N MET A 43 4.18 -45.31 29.02
CA MET A 43 5.07 -46.13 28.21
C MET A 43 5.32 -45.51 26.82
N ALA A 44 4.31 -44.91 26.19
CA ALA A 44 4.47 -44.14 24.97
C ALA A 44 5.37 -42.92 25.17
N THR A 45 5.15 -42.14 26.24
CA THR A 45 5.98 -40.98 26.60
C THR A 45 7.44 -41.36 26.81
N GLN A 46 7.70 -42.45 27.55
CA GLN A 46 9.06 -42.99 27.72
C GLN A 46 9.65 -43.52 26.40
N THR A 47 8.82 -44.04 25.49
CA THR A 47 9.26 -44.51 24.17
C THR A 47 9.69 -43.36 23.27
N ILE A 48 8.93 -42.24 23.25
CA ILE A 48 9.34 -41.00 22.57
C ILE A 48 10.71 -40.56 23.08
N HIS A 49 10.90 -40.45 24.40
CA HIS A 49 12.19 -40.05 24.98
C HIS A 49 13.34 -41.01 24.59
N ARG A 50 13.12 -42.33 24.64
CA ARG A 50 14.15 -43.32 24.25
C ARG A 50 14.52 -43.24 22.77
N LEU A 51 13.55 -43.00 21.89
CA LEU A 51 13.78 -42.82 20.45
C LEU A 51 14.57 -41.53 20.19
N LEU A 52 14.18 -40.41 20.80
CA LEU A 52 14.87 -39.12 20.66
C LEU A 52 16.32 -39.20 21.17
N SER A 53 16.55 -39.78 22.35
CA SER A 53 17.91 -39.91 22.93
C SER A 53 18.83 -40.85 22.14
N ASN A 54 18.31 -41.78 21.33
CA ASN A 54 19.13 -42.69 20.52
C ASN A 54 19.57 -42.06 19.20
N GLU A 55 20.31 -40.95 19.26
CA GLU A 55 20.85 -40.30 18.05
C GLU A 55 21.93 -41.18 17.40
N TYR A 56 23.00 -41.52 18.14
CA TYR A 56 24.17 -42.24 17.61
C TYR A 56 23.82 -43.58 16.93
N GLY A 57 23.00 -44.42 17.57
CA GLY A 57 22.63 -45.72 17.01
C GLY A 57 21.76 -45.62 15.75
N VAL A 58 21.08 -44.48 15.55
CA VAL A 58 20.22 -44.24 14.38
C VAL A 58 21.01 -43.63 13.23
N VAL A 59 21.99 -42.73 13.51
CA VAL A 59 22.99 -42.27 12.54
C VAL A 59 23.75 -43.47 11.97
N VAL A 60 24.31 -44.32 12.83
CA VAL A 60 25.11 -45.51 12.42
C VAL A 60 24.30 -46.52 11.61
N SER A 61 22.99 -46.64 11.87
CA SER A 61 22.12 -47.55 11.11
C SER A 61 21.47 -46.91 9.88
N GLY A 62 21.68 -45.61 9.62
CA GLY A 62 21.11 -44.88 8.48
C GLY A 62 19.57 -44.76 8.51
N LYS A 63 18.94 -44.90 9.68
CA LYS A 63 17.46 -45.01 9.83
C LYS A 63 16.81 -43.77 10.44
N GLU A 64 17.39 -42.60 10.20
CA GLU A 64 16.95 -41.32 10.76
C GLU A 64 15.49 -41.01 10.41
N SER A 65 15.12 -41.04 9.14
CA SER A 65 13.74 -40.79 8.68
C SER A 65 12.71 -41.76 9.29
N VAL A 66 13.10 -43.02 9.54
CA VAL A 66 12.24 -44.02 10.19
C VAL A 66 12.02 -43.68 11.66
N ARG A 67 13.07 -43.25 12.37
CA ARG A 67 12.97 -42.76 13.74
C ARG A 67 12.05 -41.55 13.83
N GLU A 68 12.24 -40.57 12.96
CA GLU A 68 11.43 -39.34 12.91
C GLU A 68 9.96 -39.67 12.65
N ALA A 69 9.66 -40.47 11.63
CA ALA A 69 8.30 -40.90 11.33
C ALA A 69 7.66 -41.72 12.46
N LEU A 70 8.43 -42.52 13.23
CA LEU A 70 7.91 -43.23 14.40
C LEU A 70 7.63 -42.27 15.57
N VAL A 71 8.52 -41.32 15.85
CA VAL A 71 8.33 -40.31 16.89
C VAL A 71 7.13 -39.42 16.56
N CYS A 72 7.03 -38.89 15.35
CA CYS A 72 5.93 -38.00 14.96
C CYS A 72 4.57 -38.71 14.97
N ARG A 73 4.46 -39.93 14.43
CA ARG A 73 3.19 -40.71 14.48
C ARG A 73 2.77 -41.06 15.91
N LEU A 74 3.72 -41.40 16.78
CA LEU A 74 3.40 -41.66 18.19
C LEU A 74 3.01 -40.36 18.93
N ALA A 75 3.69 -39.25 18.64
CA ALA A 75 3.44 -37.97 19.29
C ALA A 75 2.09 -37.34 18.91
N THR A 76 1.65 -37.52 17.65
CA THR A 76 0.36 -37.03 17.09
C THR A 76 -0.79 -38.01 17.28
N SER A 77 -0.59 -39.11 18.00
CA SER A 77 -1.64 -40.09 18.27
C SER A 77 -2.70 -39.52 19.22
N ARG A 78 -3.94 -39.34 18.76
CA ARG A 78 -5.04 -38.72 19.53
C ARG A 78 -5.36 -39.38 20.88
N TRP A 79 -5.02 -40.66 21.08
CA TRP A 79 -5.14 -41.34 22.38
C TRP A 79 -4.04 -40.95 23.40
N LEU A 80 -2.94 -40.37 22.93
CA LEU A 80 -1.80 -39.88 23.73
C LEU A 80 -1.83 -38.35 23.92
N VAL A 81 -2.40 -37.62 22.95
CA VAL A 81 -2.55 -36.17 23.00
C VAL A 81 -3.76 -35.79 23.86
N ASP A 82 -3.50 -35.18 25.03
CA ASP A 82 -4.53 -34.50 25.82
C ASP A 82 -4.73 -33.06 25.27
N ASP A 83 -5.95 -32.70 24.87
CA ASP A 83 -6.26 -31.50 24.04
C ASP A 83 -5.65 -30.17 24.54
N ASP A 84 -5.65 -29.91 25.86
CA ASP A 84 -5.27 -28.58 26.39
C ASP A 84 -3.76 -28.38 26.60
N LYS A 85 -2.94 -29.45 26.60
CA LYS A 85 -1.52 -29.36 27.02
C LYS A 85 -0.52 -30.22 26.24
N CYS A 86 -0.97 -31.00 25.25
CA CYS A 86 -0.16 -31.75 24.26
C CYS A 86 1.25 -32.17 24.72
N LYS A 87 1.36 -32.86 25.86
CA LYS A 87 2.63 -33.31 26.45
C LYS A 87 3.62 -33.96 25.46
N PRO A 88 3.22 -34.87 24.53
CA PRO A 88 4.15 -35.43 23.56
C PRO A 88 4.77 -34.38 22.62
N HIS A 89 3.99 -33.39 22.17
CA HIS A 89 4.51 -32.30 21.32
C HIS A 89 5.56 -31.48 22.04
N LYS A 90 5.31 -31.13 23.31
CA LYS A 90 6.29 -30.42 24.12
C LYS A 90 7.60 -31.20 24.27
N ILE A 91 7.55 -32.50 24.57
CA ILE A 91 8.76 -33.33 24.74
C ILE A 91 9.60 -33.38 23.46
N VAL A 92 8.96 -33.50 22.29
CA VAL A 92 9.67 -33.47 21.00
C VAL A 92 10.30 -32.11 20.76
N LEU A 93 9.59 -31.01 21.03
CA LEU A 93 10.10 -29.66 20.81
C LEU A 93 11.19 -29.26 21.82
N ASP A 94 11.10 -29.66 23.09
CA ASP A 94 12.13 -29.46 24.11
C ASP A 94 13.46 -30.12 23.67
N PHE A 95 13.40 -31.33 23.09
CA PHE A 95 14.56 -32.01 22.49
C PHE A 95 15.12 -31.27 21.26
N VAL A 96 14.25 -30.70 20.41
CA VAL A 96 14.70 -29.86 19.28
C VAL A 96 15.36 -28.57 19.80
N ALA A 97 14.88 -28.02 20.93
CA ALA A 97 15.34 -26.77 21.54
C ALA A 97 16.78 -26.81 22.09
N GLU A 98 17.35 -28.01 22.27
CA GLU A 98 18.77 -28.21 22.61
C GLU A 98 19.69 -27.98 21.40
N ASN A 99 19.24 -28.29 20.17
CA ASN A 99 20.04 -28.10 18.94
C ASN A 99 19.14 -27.91 17.71
N VAL A 100 18.55 -26.72 17.58
CA VAL A 100 17.57 -26.43 16.53
C VAL A 100 18.16 -26.63 15.13
N HIS A 101 19.41 -26.19 14.90
CA HIS A 101 20.10 -26.33 13.62
C HIS A 101 20.15 -27.77 13.10
N LYS A 102 20.47 -28.75 13.96
CA LYS A 102 20.50 -30.17 13.56
C LYS A 102 19.14 -30.85 13.63
N ARG A 103 18.25 -30.43 14.54
CA ARG A 103 17.02 -31.17 14.89
C ARG A 103 15.73 -30.57 14.32
N HIS A 104 15.77 -29.43 13.62
CA HIS A 104 14.57 -28.77 13.06
C HIS A 104 13.74 -29.66 12.13
N GLY A 105 14.36 -30.62 11.42
CA GLY A 105 13.65 -31.60 10.59
C GLY A 105 12.57 -32.38 11.35
N ILE A 106 12.82 -32.68 12.63
CA ILE A 106 11.85 -33.36 13.51
C ILE A 106 10.64 -32.46 13.80
N ALA A 107 10.87 -31.17 14.06
CA ALA A 107 9.78 -30.20 14.29
C ALA A 107 8.94 -29.97 13.03
N VAL A 108 9.59 -29.89 11.86
CA VAL A 108 8.92 -29.83 10.56
C VAL A 108 8.09 -31.10 10.31
N ALA A 109 8.69 -32.29 10.48
CA ALA A 109 7.98 -33.55 10.32
C ALA A 109 6.78 -33.67 11.27
N LEU A 110 6.91 -33.20 12.52
CA LEU A 110 5.82 -33.18 13.50
C LEU A 110 4.67 -32.27 13.05
N LEU A 111 4.95 -31.07 12.52
CA LEU A 111 3.94 -30.17 11.97
C LEU A 111 3.14 -30.81 10.83
N TYR A 112 3.81 -31.49 9.89
CA TYR A 112 3.13 -32.20 8.78
C TYR A 112 2.30 -33.39 9.27
N HIS A 113 2.79 -34.17 10.24
CA HIS A 113 2.03 -35.28 10.82
C HIS A 113 0.79 -34.77 11.56
N GLU A 114 0.91 -33.73 12.39
CA GLU A 114 -0.23 -33.20 13.15
C GLU A 114 -1.26 -32.53 12.22
N TYR A 115 -0.80 -31.77 11.23
CA TYR A 115 -1.67 -31.17 10.23
C TYR A 115 -2.45 -32.23 9.45
N THR A 116 -1.80 -33.30 8.99
CA THR A 116 -2.47 -34.39 8.28
C THR A 116 -3.41 -35.18 9.18
N THR A 117 -3.05 -35.46 10.44
CA THR A 117 -3.95 -36.08 11.42
C THR A 117 -5.19 -35.21 11.67
N SER A 118 -5.02 -33.91 11.88
CA SER A 118 -6.12 -32.96 12.02
C SER A 118 -7.05 -32.93 10.80
N LEU A 119 -6.51 -33.00 9.57
CA LEU A 119 -7.31 -33.12 8.34
C LEU A 119 -8.05 -34.47 8.20
N TYR A 120 -7.54 -35.55 8.80
CA TYR A 120 -8.21 -36.85 8.78
C TYR A 120 -9.43 -36.88 9.69
N GLU A 121 -9.32 -36.33 10.90
CA GLU A 121 -10.42 -36.29 11.87
C GLU A 121 -11.64 -35.49 11.36
N THR A 122 -11.42 -34.47 10.53
CA THR A 122 -12.53 -33.73 9.91
C THR A 122 -13.28 -34.57 8.86
N MET A 123 -12.61 -35.53 8.18
CA MET A 123 -13.27 -36.49 7.28
C MET A 123 -14.02 -37.62 8.00
N ASP A 124 -13.49 -38.10 9.13
CA ASP A 124 -14.10 -39.23 9.88
C ASP A 124 -15.38 -38.82 10.65
N SER A 125 -15.72 -37.53 10.67
CA SER A 125 -17.03 -37.06 11.14
C SER A 125 -18.13 -37.38 10.11
N PRO A 126 -19.13 -38.22 10.43
CA PRO A 126 -20.13 -38.65 9.46
C PRO A 126 -20.97 -37.48 8.93
N SER A 127 -21.17 -37.48 7.62
CA SER A 127 -21.86 -36.42 6.85
C SER A 127 -23.37 -36.40 7.08
N SER A 128 -23.80 -35.97 8.27
CA SER A 128 -25.19 -35.58 8.52
C SER A 128 -25.42 -34.13 8.05
N SER A 129 -26.45 -33.92 7.24
CA SER A 129 -26.81 -32.64 6.61
C SER A 129 -26.80 -31.43 7.56
N ARG A 130 -26.22 -30.32 7.10
CA ARG A 130 -26.32 -28.97 7.68
C ARG A 130 -25.69 -28.81 9.08
N ARG A 131 -24.38 -29.07 9.18
CA ARG A 131 -23.54 -28.66 10.31
C ARG A 131 -22.84 -27.32 10.00
N PRO A 132 -22.57 -26.44 11.00
CA PRO A 132 -21.61 -25.33 10.85
C PRO A 132 -20.22 -25.85 10.42
N PRO A 133 -19.34 -24.96 9.92
CA PRO A 133 -17.98 -25.34 9.48
C PRO A 133 -17.21 -26.10 10.57
N PRO A 134 -16.31 -27.02 10.18
CA PRO A 134 -15.54 -27.82 11.14
C PRO A 134 -14.66 -26.88 11.99
N PRO A 135 -14.68 -27.01 13.33
CA PRO A 135 -13.96 -26.10 14.20
C PRO A 135 -12.45 -26.13 13.90
N PRO A 136 -11.75 -24.99 14.05
CA PRO A 136 -10.33 -24.91 13.70
C PRO A 136 -9.49 -25.94 14.46
N PRO A 137 -8.45 -26.52 13.83
CA PRO A 137 -7.74 -27.69 14.35
C PRO A 137 -6.89 -27.33 15.58
N ARG A 138 -7.50 -27.39 16.76
CA ARG A 138 -6.96 -26.85 18.03
C ARG A 138 -5.57 -27.42 18.38
N VAL A 139 -5.37 -28.73 18.19
CA VAL A 139 -4.10 -29.40 18.50
C VAL A 139 -2.99 -28.95 17.56
N TYR A 140 -3.25 -28.87 16.25
CA TYR A 140 -2.32 -28.29 15.27
C TYR A 140 -2.00 -26.83 15.59
N LEU A 141 -3.01 -26.00 15.89
CA LEU A 141 -2.80 -24.59 16.26
C LEU A 141 -1.94 -24.45 17.52
N HIS A 142 -2.16 -25.29 18.54
CA HIS A 142 -1.33 -25.32 19.74
C HIS A 142 0.12 -25.76 19.42
N LEU A 143 0.31 -26.77 18.56
CA LEU A 143 1.65 -27.17 18.10
C LEU A 143 2.35 -26.02 17.36
N VAL A 144 1.66 -25.32 16.46
CA VAL A 144 2.21 -24.13 15.78
C VAL A 144 2.59 -23.06 16.81
N SER A 145 1.75 -22.81 17.82
CA SER A 145 2.06 -21.87 18.92
C SER A 145 3.33 -22.27 19.69
N LEU A 146 3.52 -23.56 19.97
CA LEU A 146 4.76 -24.08 20.59
C LEU A 146 5.98 -23.90 19.67
N VAL A 147 5.85 -24.15 18.36
CA VAL A 147 6.94 -23.93 17.38
C VAL A 147 7.27 -22.44 17.26
N CYS A 148 6.27 -21.55 17.24
CA CYS A 148 6.49 -20.11 17.26
C CYS A 148 7.26 -19.66 18.52
N ASN A 149 6.95 -20.23 19.68
CA ASN A 149 7.68 -19.97 20.93
C ASN A 149 9.11 -20.52 20.89
N LEU A 150 9.32 -21.72 20.35
CA LEU A 150 10.66 -22.30 20.14
C LEU A 150 11.52 -21.37 19.25
N VAL A 151 10.99 -20.99 18.09
CA VAL A 151 11.66 -20.10 17.13
C VAL A 151 11.99 -18.75 17.78
N ARG A 152 11.03 -18.14 18.49
CA ARG A 152 11.20 -16.87 19.21
C ARG A 152 12.28 -16.88 20.30
N THR A 153 12.49 -18.02 20.95
CA THR A 153 13.39 -18.13 22.12
C THR A 153 14.77 -18.70 21.81
N LYS A 154 14.94 -19.34 20.64
CA LYS A 154 16.18 -20.05 20.29
C LYS A 154 16.91 -19.52 19.06
N LEU A 155 16.29 -18.67 18.24
CA LEU A 155 16.93 -18.08 17.06
C LEU A 155 17.25 -16.61 17.31
N ASP A 156 18.50 -16.22 17.07
CA ASP A 156 18.96 -14.84 17.17
C ASP A 156 18.83 -14.13 15.80
N PRO A 157 18.05 -13.02 15.70
CA PRO A 157 17.99 -12.21 14.49
C PRO A 157 19.33 -11.66 14.00
N GLN A 158 20.39 -11.63 14.82
CA GLN A 158 21.72 -11.18 14.41
C GLN A 158 22.52 -12.27 13.68
N ILE A 159 22.25 -13.55 13.94
CA ILE A 159 23.03 -14.66 13.39
C ILE A 159 22.49 -15.06 12.01
N ALA A 160 23.33 -14.96 10.98
CA ALA A 160 22.92 -15.25 9.59
C ALA A 160 22.41 -16.69 9.37
N ALA A 161 22.95 -17.67 10.10
CA ALA A 161 22.46 -19.05 10.09
C ALA A 161 21.06 -19.16 10.70
N ASP A 162 20.80 -18.45 11.79
CA ASP A 162 19.51 -18.42 12.50
C ASP A 162 18.44 -17.73 11.66
N LYS A 163 18.76 -16.61 10.99
CA LYS A 163 17.88 -15.99 9.98
C LYS A 163 17.46 -17.00 8.89
N LYS A 164 18.42 -17.75 8.34
CA LYS A 164 18.13 -18.77 7.31
C LYS A 164 17.23 -19.88 7.86
N LEU A 165 17.48 -20.32 9.09
CA LEU A 165 16.69 -21.35 9.76
C LEU A 165 15.28 -20.86 10.10
N PHE A 166 15.12 -19.58 10.50
CA PHE A 166 13.84 -18.92 10.73
C PHE A 166 12.94 -18.98 9.49
N TYR A 167 13.45 -18.53 8.33
CA TYR A 167 12.69 -18.63 7.07
C TYR A 167 12.39 -20.07 6.68
N THR A 168 13.34 -21.00 6.88
CA THR A 168 13.16 -22.43 6.56
C THR A 168 12.01 -23.05 7.37
N ILE A 169 12.02 -22.86 8.69
CA ILE A 169 10.97 -23.40 9.57
C ILE A 169 9.61 -22.79 9.24
N LEU A 170 9.54 -21.47 9.04
CA LEU A 170 8.30 -20.76 8.69
C LEU A 170 7.73 -21.19 7.33
N GLY A 171 8.58 -21.31 6.31
CA GLY A 171 8.21 -21.78 4.98
C GLY A 171 7.61 -23.20 4.99
N HIS A 172 7.99 -24.03 5.96
CA HIS A 172 7.46 -25.39 6.13
C HIS A 172 6.14 -25.51 6.91
N ILE A 173 5.61 -24.45 7.55
CA ILE A 173 4.35 -24.53 8.31
C ILE A 173 3.17 -24.80 7.37
N PRO A 174 2.44 -25.94 7.44
CA PRO A 174 1.47 -26.33 6.40
C PRO A 174 0.30 -25.34 6.19
N SER A 175 -0.37 -24.94 7.28
CA SER A 175 -1.42 -23.91 7.29
C SER A 175 -0.98 -22.72 8.13
N LEU A 176 -1.12 -21.51 7.58
CA LEU A 176 -0.87 -20.27 8.31
C LEU A 176 -1.85 -20.12 9.48
N SER A 177 -1.41 -19.52 10.59
CA SER A 177 -2.24 -19.26 11.76
C SER A 177 -2.00 -17.85 12.33
N PRO A 178 -2.93 -17.29 13.12
CA PRO A 178 -2.75 -16.00 13.77
C PRO A 178 -1.50 -15.92 14.65
N ASP A 179 -1.06 -17.03 15.25
CA ASP A 179 0.16 -17.06 16.07
C ASP A 179 1.46 -16.94 15.24
N VAL A 180 1.43 -17.34 13.96
CA VAL A 180 2.53 -17.04 13.02
C VAL A 180 2.55 -15.55 12.69
N LEU A 181 1.39 -14.93 12.43
CA LEU A 181 1.33 -13.49 12.18
C LEU A 181 1.81 -12.68 13.40
N LYS A 182 1.36 -13.01 14.62
CA LYS A 182 1.89 -12.41 15.87
C LYS A 182 3.41 -12.57 15.99
N LEU A 183 3.97 -13.73 15.63
CA LEU A 183 5.41 -13.94 15.63
C LEU A 183 6.14 -13.02 14.63
N LEU A 184 5.53 -12.73 13.48
CA LEU A 184 6.06 -11.77 12.50
C LEU A 184 5.95 -10.34 13.01
N SER A 185 4.83 -9.95 13.62
CA SER A 185 4.63 -8.64 14.27
C SER A 185 5.64 -8.37 15.40
N LEU A 186 6.01 -9.41 16.17
CA LEU A 186 7.07 -9.35 17.19
C LEU A 186 8.48 -9.05 16.62
N GLN A 187 8.69 -9.08 15.30
CA GLN A 187 9.94 -8.64 14.70
C GLN A 187 10.03 -7.11 14.58
N PHE A 188 8.90 -6.40 14.63
CA PHE A 188 8.84 -4.95 14.44
C PHE A 188 8.81 -4.14 15.75
N HIS A 189 8.75 -4.80 16.92
CA HIS A 189 8.65 -4.11 18.21
C HIS A 189 9.89 -3.27 18.59
N ASN A 190 11.07 -3.59 18.05
CA ASN A 190 12.33 -2.92 18.37
C ASN A 190 12.85 -2.14 17.14
N PRO A 191 12.51 -0.84 16.96
CA PRO A 191 12.88 -0.08 15.77
C PRO A 191 14.39 0.12 15.57
N ASN A 192 15.18 -0.05 16.64
CA ASN A 192 16.64 0.06 16.59
C ASN A 192 17.32 -1.20 15.99
N ASP A 193 16.65 -2.35 15.97
CA ASP A 193 17.20 -3.60 15.45
C ASP A 193 16.87 -3.76 13.95
N LYS A 194 17.71 -3.16 13.12
CA LYS A 194 17.56 -3.16 11.65
C LYS A 194 17.56 -4.58 11.06
N ASP A 195 18.25 -5.52 11.68
CA ASP A 195 18.34 -6.91 11.23
C ASP A 195 17.06 -7.69 11.53
N ARG A 196 16.47 -7.48 12.72
CA ARG A 196 15.16 -8.03 13.08
C ARG A 196 14.04 -7.45 12.22
N VAL A 197 14.01 -6.13 12.00
CA VAL A 197 13.05 -5.50 11.09
C VAL A 197 13.18 -6.07 9.68
N THR A 198 14.41 -6.17 9.15
CA THR A 198 14.66 -6.79 7.84
C THR A 198 14.18 -8.24 7.79
N MET A 199 14.37 -9.01 8.88
CA MET A 199 13.90 -10.39 8.99
C MET A 199 12.37 -10.49 8.96
N GLY A 200 11.66 -9.59 9.64
CA GLY A 200 10.19 -9.50 9.60
C GLY A 200 9.67 -9.20 8.19
N VAL A 201 10.21 -8.17 7.54
CA VAL A 201 9.83 -7.77 6.16
C VAL A 201 10.08 -8.89 5.15
N VAL A 202 11.24 -9.55 5.23
CA VAL A 202 11.59 -10.65 4.32
C VAL A 202 10.70 -11.88 4.55
N ALA A 203 10.36 -12.21 5.80
CA ALA A 203 9.48 -13.34 6.08
C ALA A 203 8.05 -13.09 5.61
N LEU A 204 7.47 -11.91 5.86
CA LEU A 204 6.15 -11.53 5.33
C LEU A 204 6.12 -11.58 3.80
N ARG A 205 7.15 -11.04 3.14
CA ARG A 205 7.31 -11.12 1.68
C ARG A 205 7.36 -12.56 1.16
N ASN A 206 8.15 -13.43 1.80
CA ASN A 206 8.23 -14.84 1.39
C ASN A 206 6.86 -15.51 1.52
N PHE A 207 6.11 -15.28 2.61
CA PHE A 207 4.73 -15.77 2.72
C PHE A 207 3.81 -15.24 1.60
N ILE A 208 3.89 -13.95 1.28
CA ILE A 208 3.07 -13.34 0.21
C ILE A 208 3.43 -13.87 -1.18
N THR A 209 4.71 -14.22 -1.43
CA THR A 209 5.19 -14.66 -2.75
C THR A 209 5.09 -16.18 -2.95
N GLU A 210 5.25 -16.97 -1.89
CA GLU A 210 5.26 -18.44 -1.94
C GLU A 210 3.87 -19.07 -1.71
N ARG A 211 2.89 -18.30 -1.20
CA ARG A 211 1.56 -18.83 -0.82
C ARG A 211 0.40 -17.99 -1.32
N THR A 212 -0.70 -18.67 -1.65
CA THR A 212 -2.00 -18.07 -1.98
C THR A 212 -2.90 -17.97 -0.75
N THR A 213 -2.95 -19.01 0.09
CA THR A 213 -3.74 -19.02 1.33
C THR A 213 -3.17 -18.07 2.38
N GLY A 214 -3.96 -17.09 2.82
CA GLY A 214 -3.55 -16.08 3.79
C GLY A 214 -2.67 -14.95 3.22
N GLN A 215 -2.46 -14.92 1.89
CA GLN A 215 -1.65 -13.91 1.20
C GLN A 215 -2.10 -12.47 1.51
N GLU A 216 -3.42 -12.23 1.47
CA GLU A 216 -4.06 -10.94 1.76
C GLU A 216 -3.87 -10.49 3.21
N ALA A 217 -4.04 -11.39 4.19
CA ALA A 217 -3.79 -11.08 5.59
C ALA A 217 -2.32 -10.71 5.84
N CYS A 218 -1.36 -11.45 5.25
CA CYS A 218 0.06 -11.08 5.31
C CYS A 218 0.34 -9.72 4.64
N LEU A 219 -0.36 -9.41 3.54
CA LEU A 219 -0.26 -8.11 2.87
C LEU A 219 -0.76 -6.98 3.78
N HIS A 220 -1.90 -7.14 4.45
CA HIS A 220 -2.42 -6.12 5.38
C HIS A 220 -1.51 -5.90 6.59
N VAL A 221 -0.89 -6.95 7.14
CA VAL A 221 0.16 -6.82 8.17
C VAL A 221 1.36 -6.02 7.63
N LEU A 222 1.79 -6.27 6.39
CA LEU A 222 2.88 -5.53 5.75
C LEU A 222 2.50 -4.08 5.44
N LEU A 223 1.23 -3.80 5.09
CA LEU A 223 0.71 -2.44 4.88
C LEU A 223 0.65 -1.64 6.19
N HIS A 224 0.22 -2.24 7.30
CA HIS A 224 0.31 -1.60 8.63
C HIS A 224 1.74 -1.16 8.96
N TYR A 225 2.76 -2.01 8.74
CA TYR A 225 4.16 -1.60 8.97
C TYR A 225 4.70 -0.60 7.93
N ALA A 226 4.04 -0.44 6.78
CA ALA A 226 4.33 0.61 5.81
C ALA A 226 3.75 1.98 6.20
N THR A 227 2.93 2.03 7.25
CA THR A 227 2.40 3.26 7.87
C THR A 227 2.84 3.39 9.32
N HIS A 228 3.97 2.79 9.71
CA HIS A 228 4.48 2.87 11.09
C HIS A 228 5.13 4.24 11.38
N ALA A 229 5.05 4.72 12.62
CA ALA A 229 5.62 6.01 13.03
C ALA A 229 7.15 6.09 12.82
N GLU A 230 7.87 5.04 13.22
CA GLU A 230 9.33 4.94 13.06
C GLU A 230 9.76 4.67 11.61
N GLU A 231 10.55 5.59 11.05
CA GLU A 231 11.15 5.48 9.71
C GLU A 231 11.94 4.19 9.50
N SER A 232 12.60 3.67 10.55
CA SER A 232 13.44 2.47 10.46
C SER A 232 12.65 1.21 10.12
N ILE A 233 11.34 1.21 10.41
CA ILE A 233 10.38 0.15 10.05
C ILE A 233 9.64 0.53 8.78
N ARG A 234 9.18 1.77 8.66
CA ARG A 234 8.39 2.26 7.53
C ARG A 234 9.14 2.14 6.19
N ASN A 235 10.34 2.70 6.11
CA ASN A 235 11.13 2.75 4.87
C ASN A 235 11.49 1.37 4.26
N PRO A 236 12.03 0.37 5.00
CA PRO A 236 12.30 -0.94 4.42
C PRO A 236 11.02 -1.68 4.01
N THR A 237 9.90 -1.42 4.69
CA THR A 237 8.60 -2.03 4.39
C THR A 237 7.99 -1.46 3.12
N ILE A 238 7.92 -0.13 2.97
CA ILE A 238 7.52 0.55 1.73
C ILE A 238 8.39 0.10 0.55
N ARG A 239 9.72 0.03 0.77
CA ARG A 239 10.66 -0.45 -0.25
C ARG A 239 10.38 -1.89 -0.67
N CYS A 240 9.96 -2.77 0.24
CA CYS A 240 9.56 -4.13 -0.07
C CYS A 240 8.25 -4.16 -0.88
N LEU A 241 7.21 -3.46 -0.40
CA LEU A 241 5.93 -3.34 -1.10
C LEU A 241 6.11 -2.84 -2.53
N ALA A 242 6.66 -1.64 -2.72
CA ALA A 242 6.76 -1.00 -4.04
C ALA A 242 7.68 -1.73 -5.04
N ASN A 243 8.71 -2.46 -4.57
CA ASN A 243 9.68 -3.11 -5.47
C ASN A 243 9.50 -4.63 -5.62
N GLN A 244 8.88 -5.32 -4.66
CA GLN A 244 8.88 -6.78 -4.60
C GLN A 244 7.46 -7.37 -4.54
N ILE A 245 6.48 -6.66 -3.97
CA ILE A 245 5.08 -7.12 -3.91
C ILE A 245 4.21 -6.48 -5.00
N TYR A 246 4.34 -5.16 -5.21
CA TYR A 246 3.57 -4.42 -6.22
C TYR A 246 3.68 -4.94 -7.66
N PRO A 247 4.78 -5.57 -8.11
CA PRO A 247 4.80 -6.26 -9.41
C PRO A 247 3.82 -7.44 -9.54
N LEU A 248 3.23 -7.94 -8.46
CA LEU A 248 2.26 -9.05 -8.47
C LEU A 248 0.85 -8.53 -8.80
N PRO A 249 0.27 -8.86 -9.98
CA PRO A 249 -0.92 -8.20 -10.49
C PRO A 249 -2.17 -8.42 -9.64
N ASN A 250 -2.27 -9.56 -8.94
CA ASN A 250 -3.40 -9.88 -8.07
C ASN A 250 -3.47 -9.01 -6.80
N LEU A 251 -2.36 -8.37 -6.40
CA LEU A 251 -2.27 -7.58 -5.16
C LEU A 251 -2.22 -6.06 -5.37
N GLN A 252 -2.00 -5.60 -6.62
CA GLN A 252 -1.87 -4.17 -6.95
C GLN A 252 -3.05 -3.34 -6.46
N HIS A 253 -4.27 -3.80 -6.72
CA HIS A 253 -5.50 -3.08 -6.36
C HIS A 253 -5.65 -2.88 -4.84
N ILE A 254 -5.21 -3.84 -4.01
CA ILE A 254 -5.27 -3.75 -2.54
C ILE A 254 -4.26 -2.71 -2.03
N ILE A 255 -3.04 -2.73 -2.57
CA ILE A 255 -1.97 -1.79 -2.20
C ILE A 255 -2.34 -0.36 -2.61
N GLU A 256 -2.92 -0.19 -3.80
CA GLU A 256 -3.39 1.11 -4.30
C GLU A 256 -4.60 1.62 -3.52
N ALA A 257 -5.61 0.78 -3.26
CA ALA A 257 -6.77 1.17 -2.47
C ALA A 257 -6.35 1.66 -1.08
N HIS A 258 -5.42 0.96 -0.42
CA HIS A 258 -4.88 1.38 0.87
C HIS A 258 -4.10 2.70 0.79
N ALA A 259 -3.20 2.84 -0.20
CA ALA A 259 -2.43 4.07 -0.38
C ALA A 259 -3.31 5.28 -0.74
N ILE A 260 -4.38 5.08 -1.52
CA ILE A 260 -5.38 6.11 -1.85
C ILE A 260 -6.19 6.48 -0.60
N GLN A 261 -6.60 5.51 0.22
CA GLN A 261 -7.29 5.77 1.49
C GLN A 261 -6.43 6.60 2.45
N LEU A 262 -5.13 6.32 2.53
CA LEU A 262 -4.18 7.10 3.34
C LEU A 262 -4.04 8.54 2.80
N MET A 263 -3.94 8.73 1.48
CA MET A 263 -3.96 10.07 0.87
C MET A 263 -5.29 10.80 1.13
N GLN A 264 -6.42 10.11 1.11
CA GLN A 264 -7.73 10.70 1.44
C GLN A 264 -7.82 11.15 2.90
N SER A 265 -7.15 10.46 3.83
CA SER A 265 -7.07 10.89 5.24
C SER A 265 -6.22 12.16 5.47
N LEU A 266 -5.57 12.69 4.42
CA LEU A 266 -4.90 14.00 4.45
C LEU A 266 -5.83 15.16 4.07
N CYS A 267 -6.99 14.86 3.48
CA CYS A 267 -7.97 15.87 3.09
C CYS A 267 -8.68 16.46 4.31
N LEU A 268 -9.19 17.68 4.16
CA LEU A 268 -10.08 18.30 5.14
C LEU A 268 -11.42 17.54 5.21
N PRO A 269 -12.10 17.52 6.38
CA PRO A 269 -13.48 17.06 6.47
C PRO A 269 -14.39 17.91 5.57
N PRO A 270 -15.48 17.33 5.02
CA PRO A 270 -16.32 18.03 4.04
C PRO A 270 -17.12 19.23 4.57
N ASP A 271 -17.06 19.55 5.87
CA ASP A 271 -17.89 20.58 6.52
C ASP A 271 -17.22 21.97 6.66
N ASP A 272 -15.88 22.07 6.57
CA ASP A 272 -15.16 23.36 6.73
C ASP A 272 -15.10 24.20 5.43
N ALA A 273 -15.66 23.72 4.33
CA ALA A 273 -15.55 24.37 3.02
C ALA A 273 -16.56 25.51 2.77
N SER A 274 -17.41 25.86 3.74
CA SER A 274 -18.57 26.76 3.51
C SER A 274 -18.80 27.91 4.50
N LEU A 275 -17.88 28.21 5.42
CA LEU A 275 -18.03 29.35 6.36
C LEU A 275 -16.73 30.12 6.65
N GLU A 276 -16.36 31.04 5.77
CA GLU A 276 -15.66 32.30 6.11
C GLU A 276 -16.14 33.35 5.08
N PRO A 277 -16.99 34.28 5.51
CA PRO A 277 -16.49 35.66 5.53
C PRO A 277 -16.81 36.37 6.84
N ALA A 278 -15.77 37.00 7.40
CA ALA A 278 -15.87 37.85 8.58
C ALA A 278 -16.99 38.91 8.51
N ARG A 279 -17.79 39.00 9.59
CA ARG A 279 -17.85 40.21 10.45
C ARG A 279 -18.77 40.11 11.67
N ASN A 280 -18.20 40.61 12.77
CA ASN A 280 -18.81 41.35 13.87
C ASN A 280 -19.70 40.62 14.90
N ASP A 281 -19.34 40.87 16.16
CA ASP A 281 -20.15 40.70 17.35
C ASP A 281 -21.45 41.53 17.27
N ASP A 282 -22.55 40.96 17.74
CA ASP A 282 -23.35 41.57 18.82
C ASP A 282 -24.31 40.54 19.43
N ALA A 283 -24.54 40.63 20.73
CA ALA A 283 -25.36 39.69 21.49
C ALA A 283 -26.80 40.19 21.68
N ASN A 284 -27.79 39.28 21.66
CA ASN A 284 -28.73 39.21 22.78
C ASN A 284 -29.53 37.91 22.89
N ALA A 285 -30.03 37.71 24.12
CA ALA A 285 -30.55 36.48 24.71
C ALA A 285 -32.04 36.14 24.43
N ASP A 286 -32.42 34.96 24.95
CA ASP A 286 -33.76 34.46 25.32
C ASP A 286 -34.76 34.12 24.17
N ASP A 287 -35.63 33.10 24.27
CA ASP A 287 -36.03 32.31 25.45
C ASP A 287 -36.59 30.88 25.17
N ASN A 288 -36.46 30.01 26.18
CA ASN A 288 -37.31 28.86 26.61
C ASN A 288 -37.91 27.74 25.69
N VAL A 289 -37.49 26.49 25.99
CA VAL A 289 -38.27 25.29 26.45
C VAL A 289 -39.48 24.74 25.64
N ASP A 290 -39.43 23.43 25.25
CA ASP A 290 -40.36 22.36 25.73
C ASP A 290 -39.88 20.90 25.41
N MET A 291 -40.48 19.88 26.05
CA MET A 291 -40.05 18.47 26.07
C MET A 291 -41.08 17.45 25.50
N GLY A 292 -40.76 16.83 24.34
CA GLY A 292 -41.16 15.47 23.88
C GLY A 292 -42.64 15.02 23.95
N PRO A 293 -42.94 13.71 23.80
CA PRO A 293 -42.18 12.64 23.13
C PRO A 293 -43.00 11.80 22.11
N ASP A 294 -42.37 10.77 21.54
CA ASP A 294 -42.94 9.53 20.97
C ASP A 294 -44.00 9.55 19.84
N THR A 295 -43.66 8.91 18.70
CA THR A 295 -44.56 7.92 18.09
C THR A 295 -43.80 6.84 17.31
N LEU A 296 -43.87 5.58 17.76
CA LEU A 296 -43.51 4.41 16.96
C LEU A 296 -44.66 4.03 16.02
N ILE A 297 -44.37 3.68 14.76
CA ILE A 297 -45.26 2.86 13.93
C ILE A 297 -44.49 1.66 13.39
N LYS A 298 -44.97 0.46 13.74
CA LYS A 298 -44.52 -0.82 13.18
C LYS A 298 -45.13 -1.04 11.80
N SER A 299 -44.51 -1.90 10.99
CA SER A 299 -45.23 -2.67 9.97
C SER A 299 -44.58 -4.04 9.82
N GLU A 300 -45.41 -5.08 9.80
CA GLU A 300 -45.00 -6.48 9.80
C GLU A 300 -45.51 -7.22 8.56
N GLN A 301 -44.63 -8.08 8.02
CA GLN A 301 -44.93 -9.40 7.43
C GLN A 301 -45.61 -9.58 6.04
N HIS A 302 -44.75 -9.87 5.05
CA HIS A 302 -44.59 -11.21 4.42
C HIS A 302 -45.45 -11.66 3.17
N PRO A 303 -45.31 -12.90 2.61
CA PRO A 303 -44.97 -13.20 1.18
C PRO A 303 -46.17 -13.85 0.41
N PRO A 304 -46.08 -14.69 -0.69
CA PRO A 304 -44.99 -15.30 -1.51
C PRO A 304 -45.25 -15.14 -3.05
N PRO A 305 -44.88 -16.02 -4.03
CA PRO A 305 -44.00 -17.22 -4.07
C PRO A 305 -43.01 -17.35 -5.27
N LEU A 306 -42.19 -18.42 -5.24
CA LEU A 306 -41.39 -18.93 -6.38
C LEU A 306 -42.21 -19.94 -7.23
N ASN A 307 -41.82 -20.13 -8.49
CA ASN A 307 -42.31 -21.20 -9.37
C ASN A 307 -41.28 -22.33 -9.52
N ASP A 308 -41.66 -23.55 -9.15
CA ASP A 308 -40.99 -24.79 -9.56
C ASP A 308 -41.50 -25.24 -10.94
N VAL A 309 -40.59 -25.65 -11.83
CA VAL A 309 -40.95 -26.54 -12.96
C VAL A 309 -39.92 -27.65 -13.06
N ASN A 310 -40.36 -28.85 -12.68
CA ASN A 310 -39.60 -30.10 -12.77
C ASN A 310 -40.07 -30.87 -14.01
N ILE A 311 -39.16 -31.20 -14.93
CA ILE A 311 -39.44 -32.09 -16.06
C ILE A 311 -38.56 -33.34 -15.94
N LYS A 312 -39.21 -34.48 -15.82
CA LYS A 312 -38.60 -35.81 -15.79
C LYS A 312 -38.13 -36.21 -17.19
N GLN A 313 -37.09 -37.04 -17.27
CA GLN A 313 -36.96 -37.99 -18.37
C GLN A 313 -36.32 -39.31 -17.90
N GLU A 314 -36.57 -40.36 -18.67
CA GLU A 314 -36.56 -41.76 -18.22
C GLU A 314 -35.23 -42.47 -18.54
N GLN A 315 -35.10 -43.69 -18.02
CA GLN A 315 -33.98 -44.61 -18.29
C GLN A 315 -34.20 -45.33 -19.64
N ASP A 316 -33.13 -45.56 -20.40
CA ASP A 316 -33.05 -46.67 -21.36
C ASP A 316 -31.59 -47.14 -21.53
N ASP A 317 -31.42 -48.38 -21.99
CA ASP A 317 -30.19 -49.17 -21.90
C ASP A 317 -29.24 -49.07 -23.11
N GLY A 318 -27.94 -49.16 -22.80
CA GLY A 318 -26.93 -49.94 -23.55
C GLY A 318 -26.67 -49.72 -25.06
N ALA A 319 -25.50 -49.14 -25.38
CA ALA A 319 -24.74 -49.52 -26.57
C ALA A 319 -23.23 -49.26 -26.40
N LEU A 320 -22.38 -50.17 -26.88
CA LEU A 320 -20.95 -49.92 -27.07
C LEU A 320 -20.74 -49.21 -28.41
N ASP A 321 -19.90 -48.16 -28.45
CA ASP A 321 -18.93 -48.06 -29.54
C ASP A 321 -17.65 -47.28 -29.18
N ARG A 322 -16.57 -47.57 -29.91
CA ARG A 322 -15.22 -47.01 -29.70
C ARG A 322 -14.87 -46.05 -30.83
N HIS A 323 -14.75 -44.75 -30.54
CA HIS A 323 -13.92 -43.85 -31.34
C HIS A 323 -13.28 -42.72 -30.50
N LEU A 324 -11.95 -42.74 -30.46
CA LEU A 324 -11.10 -41.56 -30.25
C LEU A 324 -11.00 -40.82 -31.60
N PRO A 325 -10.90 -39.47 -31.65
CA PRO A 325 -9.66 -38.81 -31.25
C PRO A 325 -9.78 -37.35 -30.72
N ALA A 326 -8.60 -36.73 -30.56
CA ALA A 326 -8.29 -35.31 -30.43
C ALA A 326 -8.16 -34.73 -29.01
N SER A 327 -7.11 -33.93 -28.86
CA SER A 327 -6.59 -33.38 -27.61
C SER A 327 -7.37 -32.16 -27.13
N SER A 328 -8.07 -32.30 -25.99
CA SER A 328 -8.46 -31.18 -25.13
C SER A 328 -7.64 -31.20 -23.85
N SER A 329 -7.24 -30.03 -23.35
CA SER A 329 -6.52 -29.87 -22.07
C SER A 329 -7.28 -30.53 -20.92
N GLY A 330 -6.82 -31.70 -20.50
CA GLY A 330 -7.50 -32.51 -19.50
C GLY A 330 -7.47 -31.88 -18.12
N ILE A 331 -8.59 -31.30 -17.70
CA ILE A 331 -8.89 -31.12 -16.28
C ILE A 331 -9.04 -32.54 -15.71
N VAL A 332 -7.96 -33.07 -15.12
CA VAL A 332 -7.99 -34.36 -14.44
C VAL A 332 -9.01 -34.27 -13.30
N PRO A 333 -10.10 -35.04 -13.30
CA PRO A 333 -11.08 -34.97 -12.23
C PRO A 333 -10.41 -35.27 -10.90
N SER A 334 -10.46 -34.33 -9.95
CA SER A 334 -9.94 -34.58 -8.62
C SER A 334 -10.82 -35.62 -7.93
N SER A 335 -10.20 -36.69 -7.40
CA SER A 335 -10.94 -37.64 -6.56
C SER A 335 -11.65 -36.89 -5.42
N PRO A 336 -12.84 -37.31 -4.95
CA PRO A 336 -13.57 -36.61 -3.89
C PRO A 336 -12.73 -36.29 -2.65
N ARG A 337 -11.84 -37.22 -2.26
CA ARG A 337 -10.86 -37.04 -1.18
C ARG A 337 -9.83 -35.93 -1.44
N ARG A 338 -9.38 -35.77 -2.68
CA ARG A 338 -8.48 -34.66 -3.08
C ARG A 338 -9.23 -33.32 -3.08
N SER A 339 -10.48 -33.29 -3.57
CA SER A 339 -11.32 -32.09 -3.51
C SER A 339 -11.53 -31.64 -2.06
N TYR A 340 -11.82 -32.59 -1.16
CA TYR A 340 -11.98 -32.33 0.28
C TYR A 340 -10.73 -31.67 0.90
N TYR A 341 -9.52 -32.19 0.66
CA TYR A 341 -8.31 -31.57 1.22
C TYR A 341 -8.06 -30.17 0.67
N LEU A 342 -8.35 -29.91 -0.61
CA LEU A 342 -8.18 -28.59 -1.21
C LEU A 342 -9.15 -27.56 -0.61
N ASP A 343 -10.40 -27.98 -0.36
CA ASP A 343 -11.42 -27.19 0.32
C ASP A 343 -11.00 -26.86 1.77
N GLN A 344 -10.54 -27.84 2.54
CA GLN A 344 -10.07 -27.62 3.92
C GLN A 344 -8.80 -26.76 4.01
N ILE A 345 -7.92 -26.79 3.00
CA ILE A 345 -6.78 -25.85 2.89
C ILE A 345 -7.26 -24.40 2.68
N GLN A 346 -8.44 -24.21 2.10
CA GLN A 346 -9.06 -22.92 1.80
C GLN A 346 -10.16 -22.52 2.81
N SER A 347 -10.26 -23.22 3.94
CA SER A 347 -11.37 -23.06 4.91
C SER A 347 -11.58 -21.58 5.33
N PRO A 348 -12.80 -21.04 5.18
CA PRO A 348 -13.09 -19.62 5.41
C PRO A 348 -12.83 -19.20 6.86
N ASP A 349 -13.15 -20.05 7.85
CA ASP A 349 -12.90 -19.80 9.27
C ASP A 349 -11.45 -19.41 9.58
N MET A 350 -10.47 -20.00 8.87
CA MET A 350 -9.06 -19.67 9.06
C MET A 350 -8.69 -18.35 8.38
N HIS A 351 -9.25 -18.07 7.21
CA HIS A 351 -9.08 -16.79 6.52
C HIS A 351 -9.62 -15.64 7.38
N ASP A 352 -10.84 -15.79 7.92
CA ASP A 352 -11.48 -14.78 8.77
C ASP A 352 -10.67 -14.50 10.04
N LEU A 353 -10.12 -15.54 10.69
CA LEU A 353 -9.23 -15.36 11.86
C LEU A 353 -7.93 -14.63 11.52
N LEU A 354 -7.35 -14.86 10.34
CA LEU A 354 -6.14 -14.16 9.88
C LEU A 354 -6.45 -12.70 9.51
N MET A 355 -7.57 -12.45 8.82
CA MET A 355 -8.02 -11.11 8.45
C MET A 355 -8.46 -10.29 9.68
N ALA A 356 -9.10 -10.90 10.67
CA ALA A 356 -9.45 -10.25 11.94
C ALA A 356 -8.19 -9.79 12.70
N HIS A 357 -7.13 -10.61 12.71
CA HIS A 357 -5.85 -10.20 13.30
C HIS A 357 -5.18 -9.06 12.52
N ALA A 358 -5.20 -9.11 11.19
CA ALA A 358 -4.65 -8.03 10.36
C ALA A 358 -5.41 -6.71 10.55
N LYS A 359 -6.75 -6.74 10.62
CA LYS A 359 -7.59 -5.58 10.94
C LYS A 359 -7.29 -5.02 12.34
N SER A 360 -7.18 -5.88 13.35
CA SER A 360 -6.82 -5.48 14.71
C SER A 360 -5.46 -4.77 14.82
N LEU A 361 -4.52 -5.00 13.89
CA LEU A 361 -3.29 -4.22 13.79
C LEU A 361 -3.51 -2.89 13.05
N GLN A 362 -4.33 -2.87 12.00
CA GLN A 362 -4.68 -1.63 11.30
C GLN A 362 -5.38 -0.63 12.22
N ASP A 363 -6.24 -1.12 13.13
CA ASP A 363 -6.94 -0.34 14.16
C ASP A 363 -5.99 0.32 15.19
N GLU A 364 -4.71 -0.08 15.26
CA GLU A 364 -3.70 0.59 16.11
C GLU A 364 -3.32 1.98 15.57
N HIS A 365 -3.58 2.27 14.30
CA HIS A 365 -3.33 3.57 13.68
C HIS A 365 -4.63 4.37 13.48
N ASP A 366 -4.88 5.38 14.33
CA ASP A 366 -5.98 6.34 14.14
C ASP A 366 -5.65 7.32 13.00
N PHE A 367 -6.09 6.98 11.79
CA PHE A 367 -6.06 7.87 10.62
C PHE A 367 -7.37 8.64 10.41
N ALA A 368 -8.35 8.57 11.33
CA ALA A 368 -9.60 9.32 11.19
C ALA A 368 -9.44 10.82 11.45
N ARG A 369 -8.41 11.19 12.21
CA ARG A 369 -8.04 12.60 12.48
C ARG A 369 -7.15 13.15 11.37
N CYS A 370 -7.30 14.44 11.06
CA CYS A 370 -6.32 15.16 10.24
C CYS A 370 -4.93 15.13 10.91
N PRO A 371 -3.83 15.09 10.14
CA PRO A 371 -2.48 15.09 10.68
C PRO A 371 -2.10 16.47 11.24
N GLU A 372 -1.47 16.49 12.41
CA GLU A 372 -1.00 17.71 13.09
C GLU A 372 0.51 17.94 12.92
N THR A 373 1.29 16.91 12.58
CA THR A 373 2.75 16.96 12.45
C THR A 373 3.23 16.49 11.08
N GLU A 374 4.39 17.00 10.63
CA GLU A 374 5.04 16.59 9.38
C GLU A 374 5.20 15.06 9.28
N ASP A 375 5.64 14.41 10.35
CA ASP A 375 5.80 12.96 10.44
C ASP A 375 4.50 12.19 10.16
N GLN A 376 3.35 12.68 10.64
CA GLN A 376 2.04 12.07 10.38
C GLN A 376 1.60 12.23 8.92
N VAL A 377 1.97 13.34 8.26
CA VAL A 377 1.72 13.50 6.83
C VAL A 377 2.60 12.53 6.03
N LEU A 378 3.89 12.43 6.38
CA LEU A 378 4.86 11.52 5.76
C LEU A 378 4.42 10.05 5.90
N GLN A 379 4.01 9.64 7.10
CA GLN A 379 3.48 8.32 7.43
C GLN A 379 2.31 7.87 6.52
N ARG A 380 1.49 8.83 6.06
CA ARG A 380 0.34 8.59 5.18
C ARG A 380 0.70 8.68 3.68
N MET A 381 1.64 9.54 3.28
CA MET A 381 1.97 9.76 1.85
C MET A 381 3.10 8.89 1.29
N GLU A 382 4.07 8.44 2.09
CA GLU A 382 5.33 7.87 1.57
C GLU A 382 5.11 6.61 0.72
N LEU A 383 4.17 5.75 1.12
CA LEU A 383 3.80 4.57 0.33
C LEU A 383 3.26 5.00 -1.04
N PHE A 384 2.37 5.99 -1.07
CA PHE A 384 1.77 6.51 -2.29
C PHE A 384 2.82 7.13 -3.25
N LEU A 385 3.77 7.90 -2.73
CA LEU A 385 4.91 8.40 -3.51
C LEU A 385 5.77 7.25 -4.07
N GLY A 386 5.99 6.19 -3.28
CA GLY A 386 6.67 4.97 -3.70
C GLY A 386 5.95 4.22 -4.84
N LEU A 387 4.62 4.26 -4.87
CA LEU A 387 3.79 3.68 -5.94
C LEU A 387 3.77 4.55 -7.20
N CYS A 388 3.72 5.88 -7.06
CA CYS A 388 3.81 6.80 -8.20
C CYS A 388 5.08 6.56 -9.03
N ALA A 389 6.21 6.27 -8.35
CA ALA A 389 7.48 5.89 -8.99
C ALA A 389 7.48 4.52 -9.73
N LYS A 390 6.34 3.82 -9.74
CA LYS A 390 6.06 2.54 -10.42
C LYS A 390 4.91 2.63 -11.42
N ARG A 391 3.89 3.43 -11.11
CA ARG A 391 2.79 3.77 -12.02
C ARG A 391 2.57 5.29 -11.99
N PRO A 392 3.09 6.04 -12.98
CA PRO A 392 2.96 7.50 -13.03
C PRO A 392 1.52 8.01 -13.01
N ASP A 393 0.56 7.22 -13.48
CA ASP A 393 -0.88 7.56 -13.52
C ASP A 393 -1.50 7.85 -12.15
N LEU A 394 -0.88 7.38 -11.06
CA LEU A 394 -1.28 7.73 -9.71
C LEU A 394 -0.95 9.19 -9.36
N PHE A 395 -0.02 9.84 -10.08
CA PHE A 395 0.40 11.20 -9.78
C PHE A 395 -0.72 12.24 -10.00
N ALA A 396 -1.62 12.04 -10.97
CA ALA A 396 -2.80 12.88 -11.14
C ALA A 396 -3.69 12.91 -9.88
N ARG A 397 -3.78 11.78 -9.14
CA ARG A 397 -4.50 11.73 -7.86
C ARG A 397 -3.80 12.58 -6.79
N PHE A 398 -2.47 12.63 -6.77
CA PHE A 398 -1.71 13.50 -5.85
C PHE A 398 -2.12 14.97 -6.00
N VAL A 399 -2.24 15.45 -7.26
CA VAL A 399 -2.70 16.82 -7.57
C VAL A 399 -4.09 17.08 -7.00
N THR A 400 -5.03 16.14 -7.17
CA THR A 400 -6.40 16.29 -6.64
C THR A 400 -6.45 16.23 -5.11
N THR A 401 -5.61 15.43 -4.46
CA THR A 401 -5.53 15.38 -2.99
C THR A 401 -4.94 16.67 -2.44
N TYR A 402 -3.83 17.16 -3.01
CA TYR A 402 -3.17 18.40 -2.59
C TYR A 402 -4.16 19.58 -2.49
N ALA A 403 -5.01 19.76 -3.51
CA ALA A 403 -6.04 20.80 -3.57
C ALA A 403 -7.09 20.74 -2.45
N ALA A 404 -7.27 19.57 -1.83
CA ALA A 404 -8.26 19.29 -0.79
C ALA A 404 -7.63 19.15 0.62
N THR A 405 -6.34 19.44 0.76
CA THR A 405 -5.62 19.41 2.05
C THR A 405 -5.44 20.80 2.65
N SER A 406 -5.14 20.88 3.95
CA SER A 406 -4.86 22.17 4.61
C SER A 406 -3.52 22.79 4.16
N PRO A 407 -3.33 24.12 4.26
CA PRO A 407 -2.07 24.77 3.87
C PRO A 407 -0.81 24.22 4.56
N GLN A 408 -0.95 23.71 5.78
CA GLN A 408 0.13 23.06 6.53
C GLN A 408 0.54 21.72 5.88
N VAL A 409 -0.45 20.92 5.48
CA VAL A 409 -0.24 19.65 4.79
C VAL A 409 0.28 19.87 3.36
N GLN A 410 -0.23 20.88 2.66
CA GLN A 410 0.24 21.31 1.33
C GLN A 410 1.74 21.62 1.33
N HIS A 411 2.25 22.34 2.35
CA HIS A 411 3.67 22.62 2.48
C HIS A 411 4.52 21.32 2.53
N VAL A 412 4.13 20.35 3.36
CA VAL A 412 4.84 19.06 3.49
C VAL A 412 4.77 18.24 2.20
N LEU A 413 3.59 18.20 1.55
CA LEU A 413 3.41 17.53 0.26
C LEU A 413 4.33 18.12 -0.83
N LEU A 414 4.42 19.46 -0.90
CA LEU A 414 5.22 20.18 -1.90
C LEU A 414 6.73 19.99 -1.68
N VAL A 415 7.21 20.01 -0.44
CA VAL A 415 8.62 19.72 -0.11
C VAL A 415 8.97 18.25 -0.42
N SER A 416 8.05 17.32 -0.18
CA SER A 416 8.30 15.88 -0.34
C SER A 416 8.32 15.41 -1.79
N VAL A 417 7.53 16.05 -2.68
CA VAL A 417 7.34 15.58 -4.06
C VAL A 417 8.56 15.76 -4.97
N ASP A 418 9.48 16.65 -4.60
CA ASP A 418 10.63 17.05 -5.42
C ASP A 418 11.51 15.87 -5.88
N LYS A 419 11.71 14.89 -4.97
CA LYS A 419 12.45 13.65 -5.25
C LYS A 419 11.70 12.75 -6.24
N LEU A 420 10.37 12.71 -6.17
CA LEU A 420 9.52 11.94 -7.07
C LEU A 420 9.52 12.57 -8.48
N ILE A 421 9.35 13.89 -8.62
CA ILE A 421 9.38 14.59 -9.92
C ILE A 421 10.70 14.30 -10.65
N LYS A 422 11.83 14.44 -9.94
CA LYS A 422 13.17 14.13 -10.46
C LYS A 422 13.28 12.68 -10.95
N LEU A 423 12.70 11.72 -10.20
CA LEU A 423 12.73 10.29 -10.53
C LEU A 423 11.81 9.93 -11.71
N LEU A 424 10.59 10.47 -11.76
CA LEU A 424 9.64 10.26 -12.85
C LEU A 424 10.21 10.81 -14.16
N ARG A 425 10.70 12.06 -14.14
CA ARG A 425 11.37 12.70 -15.28
C ARG A 425 12.51 11.83 -15.83
N GLN A 426 13.35 11.29 -14.95
CA GLN A 426 14.53 10.49 -15.36
C GLN A 426 14.18 9.14 -15.98
N LYS A 427 13.01 8.58 -15.68
CA LYS A 427 12.58 7.26 -16.17
C LYS A 427 11.62 7.33 -17.36
N GLU A 428 10.59 8.16 -17.23
CA GLU A 428 9.43 8.21 -18.11
C GLU A 428 9.47 9.44 -19.05
N GLY A 429 10.30 10.44 -18.74
CA GLY A 429 10.43 11.69 -19.49
C GLY A 429 9.52 12.82 -19.00
N GLU A 430 9.78 14.02 -19.51
CA GLU A 430 9.10 15.26 -19.08
C GLU A 430 7.62 15.27 -19.51
N ALA A 431 7.31 14.76 -20.71
CA ALA A 431 5.95 14.70 -21.25
C ALA A 431 5.01 13.82 -20.41
N VAL A 432 5.49 12.69 -19.87
CA VAL A 432 4.67 11.82 -19.01
C VAL A 432 4.31 12.53 -17.70
N VAL A 433 5.24 13.28 -17.09
CA VAL A 433 4.93 14.05 -15.88
C VAL A 433 3.91 15.16 -16.16
N LEU A 434 4.05 15.87 -17.29
CA LEU A 434 3.08 16.91 -17.69
C LEU A 434 1.68 16.35 -17.98
N ALA A 435 1.57 15.16 -18.58
CA ALA A 435 0.28 14.52 -18.83
C ALA A 435 -0.50 14.24 -17.53
N GLN A 436 0.18 13.99 -16.41
CA GLN A 436 -0.45 13.82 -15.10
C GLN A 436 -0.94 15.13 -14.47
N LEU A 437 -0.59 16.28 -15.05
CA LEU A 437 -1.08 17.61 -14.65
C LEU A 437 -2.26 18.08 -15.53
N ALA A 438 -2.68 17.30 -16.53
CA ALA A 438 -3.62 17.73 -17.57
C ALA A 438 -5.04 18.10 -17.08
N ALA A 439 -5.41 17.73 -15.85
CA ALA A 439 -6.64 18.17 -15.20
C ALA A 439 -6.37 18.45 -13.72
N PHE A 440 -6.44 19.71 -13.31
CA PHE A 440 -6.19 20.11 -11.92
C PHE A 440 -7.22 21.13 -11.38
N PRO A 441 -7.57 21.08 -10.08
CA PRO A 441 -8.44 22.08 -9.46
C PRO A 441 -7.74 23.43 -9.28
N PRO A 442 -8.47 24.56 -9.14
CA PRO A 442 -7.88 25.88 -8.89
C PRO A 442 -6.89 25.89 -7.72
N ASN A 443 -7.21 25.19 -6.63
CA ASN A 443 -6.40 25.12 -5.40
C ASN A 443 -5.12 24.26 -5.54
N ALA A 444 -4.78 23.76 -6.74
CA ALA A 444 -3.50 23.11 -7.04
C ALA A 444 -2.63 23.91 -8.02
N LEU A 445 -3.01 25.14 -8.40
CA LEU A 445 -2.24 25.94 -9.35
C LEU A 445 -0.80 26.18 -8.92
N ASP A 446 -0.58 26.46 -7.63
CA ASP A 446 0.75 26.68 -7.05
C ASP A 446 1.61 25.41 -7.07
N PHE A 447 1.02 24.25 -6.74
CA PHE A 447 1.65 22.93 -6.91
C PHE A 447 2.03 22.65 -8.37
N VAL A 448 1.11 22.89 -9.32
CA VAL A 448 1.37 22.72 -10.76
C VAL A 448 2.49 23.66 -11.21
N CYS A 449 2.47 24.93 -10.80
CA CYS A 449 3.54 25.89 -11.06
C CYS A 449 4.88 25.44 -10.47
N HIS A 450 4.90 24.83 -9.27
CA HIS A 450 6.10 24.26 -8.66
C HIS A 450 6.64 23.07 -9.48
N VAL A 451 5.79 22.09 -9.83
CA VAL A 451 6.18 20.94 -10.65
C VAL A 451 6.76 21.41 -12.00
N VAL A 452 6.10 22.35 -12.67
CA VAL A 452 6.57 22.89 -13.95
C VAL A 452 7.88 23.67 -13.80
N LYS A 453 8.06 24.44 -12.72
CA LYS A 453 9.33 25.13 -12.40
C LYS A 453 10.47 24.15 -12.16
N VAL A 454 10.21 23.04 -11.47
CA VAL A 454 11.18 21.95 -11.26
C VAL A 454 11.50 21.24 -12.58
N LEU A 455 10.51 20.96 -13.43
CA LEU A 455 10.74 20.33 -14.74
C LEU A 455 11.57 21.24 -15.66
N ALA A 456 11.18 22.51 -15.82
CA ALA A 456 11.90 23.47 -16.65
C ALA A 456 13.34 23.71 -16.17
N GLY A 457 13.54 23.90 -14.85
CA GLY A 457 14.87 24.07 -14.26
C GLY A 457 15.77 22.82 -14.31
N LEU A 458 15.21 21.66 -14.63
CA LEU A 458 15.96 20.42 -14.85
C LEU A 458 16.12 20.07 -16.34
N SER A 459 15.32 20.67 -17.23
CA SER A 459 15.31 20.37 -18.67
C SER A 459 16.62 20.81 -19.33
N LYS A 460 17.03 20.08 -20.36
CA LYS A 460 18.19 20.46 -21.20
C LYS A 460 17.80 21.43 -22.30
N ASP A 461 16.53 21.41 -22.70
CA ASP A 461 15.97 22.22 -23.77
C ASP A 461 14.52 22.60 -23.38
N PRO A 462 14.33 23.69 -22.62
CA PRO A 462 13.02 24.12 -22.15
C PRO A 462 12.04 24.46 -23.29
N SER A 463 12.53 24.68 -24.52
CA SER A 463 11.66 24.93 -25.67
C SER A 463 10.71 23.75 -25.97
N THR A 464 11.14 22.53 -25.64
CA THR A 464 10.32 21.31 -25.77
C THR A 464 9.10 21.29 -24.83
N LEU A 465 9.12 22.08 -23.76
CA LEU A 465 8.03 22.21 -22.80
C LEU A 465 7.01 23.28 -23.19
N VAL A 466 7.34 24.17 -24.13
CA VAL A 466 6.49 25.33 -24.48
C VAL A 466 5.11 24.87 -24.95
N GLU A 467 5.03 24.04 -25.99
CA GLU A 467 3.73 23.64 -26.57
C GLU A 467 2.85 22.85 -25.57
N PRO A 468 3.35 21.84 -24.82
CA PRO A 468 2.56 21.17 -23.79
C PRO A 468 2.06 22.10 -22.67
N LEU A 469 2.88 23.07 -22.23
CA LEU A 469 2.48 24.01 -21.18
C LEU A 469 1.50 25.07 -21.70
N VAL A 470 1.63 25.46 -22.97
CA VAL A 470 0.70 26.33 -23.68
C VAL A 470 -0.68 25.67 -23.79
N GLN A 471 -0.74 24.38 -24.13
CA GLN A 471 -2.00 23.62 -24.13
C GLN A 471 -2.59 23.53 -22.71
N LEU A 472 -1.76 23.17 -21.72
CA LEU A 472 -2.19 23.10 -20.31
C LEU A 472 -2.79 24.42 -19.80
N TYR A 473 -2.21 25.57 -20.20
CA TYR A 473 -2.79 26.89 -19.95
C TYR A 473 -4.13 27.09 -20.65
N LEU A 474 -4.22 26.79 -21.96
CA LEU A 474 -5.47 26.96 -22.73
C LEU A 474 -6.63 26.18 -22.12
N ASP A 475 -6.40 24.93 -21.71
CA ASP A 475 -7.41 24.04 -21.12
C ASP A 475 -7.98 24.59 -19.80
N HIS A 476 -7.20 25.40 -19.06
CA HIS A 476 -7.58 25.94 -17.74
C HIS A 476 -7.87 27.45 -17.72
N LYS A 477 -7.55 28.20 -18.79
CA LYS A 477 -7.65 29.67 -18.88
C LYS A 477 -9.00 30.25 -18.47
N HIS A 478 -10.09 29.53 -18.72
CA HIS A 478 -11.45 29.98 -18.40
C HIS A 478 -11.92 29.60 -16.99
N ALA A 479 -11.28 28.62 -16.35
CA ALA A 479 -11.64 28.13 -15.02
C ALA A 479 -10.75 28.71 -13.90
N ILE A 480 -9.51 29.08 -14.22
CA ILE A 480 -8.49 29.51 -13.27
C ILE A 480 -7.86 30.83 -13.79
N PRO A 481 -8.17 32.01 -13.18
CA PRO A 481 -7.68 33.30 -13.67
C PRO A 481 -6.14 33.38 -13.77
N ASP A 482 -5.44 32.88 -12.75
CA ASP A 482 -3.99 32.93 -12.66
C ASP A 482 -3.27 31.81 -13.45
N ALA A 483 -3.99 31.00 -14.24
CA ALA A 483 -3.43 29.84 -14.97
C ALA A 483 -2.23 30.17 -15.87
N VAL A 484 -2.13 31.40 -16.36
CA VAL A 484 -0.99 31.87 -17.15
C VAL A 484 0.34 31.81 -16.36
N SER A 485 0.27 31.72 -15.02
CA SER A 485 1.40 31.42 -14.12
C SER A 485 2.13 30.11 -14.43
N VAL A 486 1.51 29.18 -15.14
CA VAL A 486 2.12 27.91 -15.59
C VAL A 486 3.19 28.15 -16.67
N LEU A 487 3.07 29.22 -17.46
CA LEU A 487 4.01 29.53 -18.54
C LEU A 487 5.30 30.23 -18.07
N VAL A 488 5.33 30.74 -16.83
CA VAL A 488 6.44 31.55 -16.30
C VAL A 488 7.81 30.86 -16.42
N PRO A 489 7.97 29.56 -16.10
CA PRO A 489 9.27 28.89 -16.20
C PRO A 489 9.80 28.70 -17.63
N VAL A 490 8.96 28.92 -18.66
CA VAL A 490 9.32 28.85 -20.08
C VAL A 490 9.09 30.18 -20.81
N ALA A 491 8.87 31.28 -20.07
CA ALA A 491 8.51 32.56 -20.66
C ALA A 491 9.60 33.10 -21.60
N SER A 492 10.89 32.90 -21.26
CA SER A 492 12.03 33.25 -22.12
C SER A 492 12.09 32.49 -23.45
N ASP A 493 11.31 31.41 -23.59
CA ASP A 493 11.30 30.53 -24.76
C ASP A 493 10.09 30.69 -25.68
N LEU A 494 9.06 31.42 -25.24
CA LEU A 494 7.87 31.73 -26.03
C LEU A 494 8.21 32.55 -27.30
N ALA A 495 7.48 32.27 -28.38
CA ALA A 495 7.53 33.06 -29.61
C ALA A 495 6.78 34.40 -29.45
N SER A 496 7.18 35.40 -30.25
CA SER A 496 6.69 36.79 -30.11
C SER A 496 5.18 36.91 -30.28
N ASP A 497 4.58 36.15 -31.20
CA ASP A 497 3.14 36.07 -31.41
C ASP A 497 2.42 35.54 -30.16
N ARG A 498 2.93 34.45 -29.57
CA ARG A 498 2.33 33.82 -28.39
C ARG A 498 2.45 34.70 -27.14
N VAL A 499 3.56 35.41 -26.97
CA VAL A 499 3.70 36.39 -25.87
C VAL A 499 2.66 37.51 -25.99
N MET A 500 2.45 38.03 -27.20
CA MET A 500 1.48 39.12 -27.44
C MET A 500 0.03 38.66 -27.22
N GLU A 501 -0.30 37.40 -27.51
CA GLU A 501 -1.61 36.81 -27.24
C GLU A 501 -1.90 36.63 -25.74
N ILE A 502 -0.90 36.17 -24.95
CA ILE A 502 -1.07 36.01 -23.50
C ILE A 502 -0.90 37.32 -22.72
N LEU A 503 -0.32 38.35 -23.33
CA LEU A 503 0.05 39.61 -22.66
C LEU A 503 -1.07 40.21 -21.81
N PRO A 504 -2.34 40.32 -22.25
CA PRO A 504 -3.40 40.88 -21.41
C PRO A 504 -3.62 40.11 -20.10
N ALA A 505 -3.56 38.77 -20.15
CA ALA A 505 -3.76 37.89 -19.00
C ALA A 505 -2.63 38.00 -17.97
N LEU A 506 -1.42 38.41 -18.38
CA LEU A 506 -0.32 38.66 -17.43
C LEU A 506 -0.63 39.81 -16.46
N PHE A 507 -1.55 40.73 -16.80
CA PHE A 507 -1.91 41.89 -15.98
C PHE A 507 -3.08 41.63 -15.03
N ASP A 508 -3.71 40.47 -15.12
CA ASP A 508 -4.65 39.97 -14.11
C ASP A 508 -3.88 39.38 -12.91
N LEU A 509 -2.68 38.82 -13.14
CA LEU A 509 -1.82 38.20 -12.12
C LEU A 509 -1.50 39.11 -10.90
N PRO A 510 -1.21 38.53 -9.72
CA PRO A 510 -0.58 39.25 -8.62
C PRO A 510 0.73 39.93 -9.03
N LEU A 511 0.98 41.15 -8.54
CA LEU A 511 2.16 41.96 -8.91
C LEU A 511 3.51 41.21 -8.79
N PRO A 512 3.79 40.42 -7.72
CA PRO A 512 5.05 39.68 -7.63
C PRO A 512 5.24 38.69 -8.78
N ARG A 513 4.15 38.03 -9.21
CA ARG A 513 4.17 37.03 -10.27
C ARG A 513 4.35 37.69 -11.64
N LEU A 514 3.66 38.79 -11.91
CA LEU A 514 3.91 39.62 -13.10
C LEU A 514 5.38 40.05 -13.20
N VAL A 515 5.97 40.52 -12.08
CA VAL A 515 7.39 40.93 -12.06
C VAL A 515 8.32 39.76 -12.40
N GLU A 516 8.05 38.54 -11.91
CA GLU A 516 8.78 37.32 -12.28
C GLU A 516 8.66 37.02 -13.78
N VAL A 517 7.45 37.09 -14.37
CA VAL A 517 7.26 36.86 -15.82
C VAL A 517 8.00 37.90 -16.66
N MET A 518 7.91 39.18 -16.29
CA MET A 518 8.58 40.27 -17.01
C MET A 518 10.11 40.11 -16.99
N HIS A 519 10.69 39.67 -15.87
CA HIS A 519 12.14 39.42 -15.80
C HIS A 519 12.57 38.20 -16.62
N GLU A 520 11.79 37.11 -16.64
CA GLU A 520 12.09 35.95 -17.50
C GLU A 520 11.91 36.27 -18.99
N LEU A 521 10.89 37.05 -19.38
CA LEU A 521 10.71 37.53 -20.77
C LEU A 521 11.87 38.39 -21.27
N LEU A 522 12.52 39.17 -20.39
CA LEU A 522 13.62 40.09 -20.74
C LEU A 522 15.03 39.50 -20.59
N LYS A 523 15.12 38.27 -20.08
CA LYS A 523 16.36 37.50 -19.87
C LYS A 523 17.13 37.12 -21.15
N PRO A 524 16.50 36.72 -22.28
CA PRO A 524 17.25 36.40 -23.49
C PRO A 524 17.74 37.68 -24.20
N ILE A 525 18.98 37.67 -24.67
CA ILE A 525 19.58 38.76 -25.44
C ILE A 525 20.22 38.16 -26.71
N PRO A 526 19.73 38.48 -27.93
CA PRO A 526 18.57 39.33 -28.22
C PRO A 526 17.25 38.74 -27.69
N LEU A 527 16.24 39.60 -27.48
CA LEU A 527 14.90 39.17 -27.09
C LEU A 527 14.28 38.26 -28.17
N LYS A 528 13.51 37.26 -27.74
CA LYS A 528 12.66 36.46 -28.65
C LYS A 528 11.38 37.20 -29.08
N VAL A 529 10.96 38.18 -28.29
CA VAL A 529 9.82 39.06 -28.54
C VAL A 529 10.32 40.35 -29.20
N ASP A 530 9.59 40.88 -30.17
CA ASP A 530 9.91 42.19 -30.74
C ASP A 530 9.80 43.29 -29.66
N ALA A 531 10.94 43.91 -29.34
CA ALA A 531 11.05 44.91 -28.27
C ALA A 531 10.17 46.15 -28.51
N THR A 532 9.99 46.55 -29.77
CA THR A 532 9.20 47.72 -30.16
C THR A 532 7.72 47.40 -29.99
N ALA A 533 7.26 46.29 -30.58
CA ALA A 533 5.86 45.85 -30.51
C ALA A 533 5.44 45.54 -29.07
N PHE A 534 6.31 44.92 -28.28
CA PHE A 534 6.05 44.60 -26.87
C PHE A 534 5.85 45.87 -26.03
N LEU A 535 6.77 46.84 -26.11
CA LEU A 535 6.65 48.08 -25.33
C LEU A 535 5.47 48.95 -25.80
N LEU A 536 5.14 48.95 -27.09
CA LEU A 536 3.91 49.55 -27.60
C LEU A 536 2.66 48.85 -27.05
N ALA A 537 2.62 47.52 -27.03
CA ALA A 537 1.48 46.78 -26.51
C ALA A 537 1.24 47.02 -25.01
N LEU A 538 2.29 47.21 -24.21
CA LEU A 538 2.17 47.61 -22.80
C LEU A 538 1.41 48.95 -22.61
N HIS A 539 1.49 49.87 -23.57
CA HIS A 539 0.74 51.13 -23.56
C HIS A 539 -0.73 50.98 -23.98
N HIS A 540 -1.07 49.88 -24.67
CA HIS A 540 -2.40 49.57 -25.20
C HIS A 540 -3.23 48.66 -24.28
N ILE A 541 -2.68 48.22 -23.14
CA ILE A 541 -3.41 47.43 -22.15
C ILE A 541 -4.54 48.31 -21.55
N PRO A 542 -5.79 47.79 -21.45
CA PRO A 542 -6.91 48.56 -20.90
C PRO A 542 -6.59 49.21 -19.55
N ASP A 543 -6.82 50.52 -19.45
CA ASP A 543 -6.49 51.36 -18.30
C ASP A 543 -7.50 51.21 -17.14
N GLU A 544 -7.66 49.99 -16.66
CA GLU A 544 -8.44 49.67 -15.46
C GLU A 544 -7.67 50.12 -14.22
N HIS A 545 -8.35 50.77 -13.26
CA HIS A 545 -7.73 51.34 -12.05
C HIS A 545 -6.86 50.33 -11.27
N GLU A 546 -7.24 49.07 -11.27
CA GLU A 546 -6.52 47.96 -10.62
C GLU A 546 -5.22 47.59 -11.34
N LYS A 547 -5.17 47.73 -12.67
CA LYS A 547 -4.02 47.38 -13.52
C LYS A 547 -2.98 48.48 -13.62
N GLN A 548 -3.32 49.74 -13.32
CA GLN A 548 -2.42 50.90 -13.49
C GLN A 548 -1.05 50.69 -12.83
N LYS A 549 -1.01 50.22 -11.57
CA LYS A 549 0.25 49.94 -10.86
C LYS A 549 1.08 48.83 -11.51
N ARG A 550 0.42 47.82 -12.07
CA ARG A 550 1.05 46.69 -12.79
C ARG A 550 1.64 47.16 -14.13
N ILE A 551 0.85 47.86 -14.95
CA ILE A 551 1.28 48.45 -16.24
C ILE A 551 2.50 49.36 -16.03
N LEU A 552 2.42 50.26 -15.04
CA LEU A 552 3.49 51.18 -14.68
C LEU A 552 4.79 50.47 -14.28
N ARG A 553 4.71 49.36 -13.53
CA ARG A 553 5.89 48.58 -13.14
C ARG A 553 6.45 47.77 -14.30
N ALA A 554 5.61 47.18 -15.16
CA ALA A 554 6.04 46.44 -16.33
C ALA A 554 6.79 47.33 -17.35
N ILE A 555 6.24 48.52 -17.64
CA ILE A 555 6.93 49.55 -18.45
C ILE A 555 8.25 49.94 -17.78
N GLY A 556 8.25 50.19 -16.46
CA GLY A 556 9.45 50.50 -15.70
C GLY A 556 10.55 49.43 -15.82
N ILE A 557 10.20 48.15 -15.69
CA ILE A 557 11.12 47.01 -15.85
C ILE A 557 11.74 46.96 -17.26
N CYS A 558 10.97 47.29 -18.30
CA CYS A 558 11.50 47.37 -19.67
C CYS A 558 12.53 48.50 -19.78
N LEU A 559 12.21 49.70 -19.30
CA LEU A 559 13.11 50.87 -19.35
C LEU A 559 14.34 50.72 -18.44
N GLU A 560 14.24 49.91 -17.38
CA GLU A 560 15.36 49.49 -16.52
C GLU A 560 16.34 48.54 -17.24
N HIS A 561 16.02 48.04 -18.45
CA HIS A 561 16.80 47.03 -19.20
C HIS A 561 17.37 47.55 -20.54
N PRO A 562 18.32 48.50 -20.53
CA PRO A 562 18.77 49.26 -21.71
C PRO A 562 19.48 48.44 -22.81
N VAL A 563 19.82 47.19 -22.54
CA VAL A 563 20.39 46.25 -23.53
C VAL A 563 19.28 45.60 -24.38
N ALA A 564 18.10 45.41 -23.80
CA ALA A 564 16.91 44.89 -24.49
C ALA A 564 16.14 46.00 -25.23
N PHE A 565 16.17 47.23 -24.70
CA PHE A 565 15.51 48.41 -25.26
C PHE A 565 16.54 49.51 -25.60
N PRO A 566 17.33 49.34 -26.67
CA PRO A 566 18.33 50.33 -27.08
C PRO A 566 17.69 51.61 -27.65
N VAL A 567 18.53 52.62 -27.91
CA VAL A 567 18.12 53.99 -28.27
C VAL A 567 17.24 54.04 -29.52
N ASP A 568 17.51 53.19 -30.50
CA ASP A 568 16.77 53.03 -31.75
C ASP A 568 15.37 52.45 -31.53
N VAL A 569 15.24 51.37 -30.74
CA VAL A 569 13.93 50.83 -30.31
C VAL A 569 13.14 51.91 -29.57
N MET A 570 13.76 52.59 -28.60
CA MET A 570 13.09 53.64 -27.84
C MET A 570 12.64 54.82 -28.71
N THR A 571 13.43 55.20 -29.73
CA THR A 571 13.07 56.24 -30.71
C THR A 571 11.84 55.82 -31.52
N ALA A 572 11.78 54.56 -31.99
CA ALA A 572 10.64 54.04 -32.73
C ALA A 572 9.36 53.99 -31.86
N VAL A 573 9.47 53.52 -30.61
CA VAL A 573 8.35 53.49 -29.65
C VAL A 573 7.84 54.90 -29.36
N THR A 574 8.71 55.86 -29.01
CA THR A 574 8.26 57.23 -28.69
C THR A 574 7.67 57.96 -29.89
N SER A 575 8.19 57.73 -31.11
CA SER A 575 7.62 58.29 -32.33
C SER A 575 6.20 57.78 -32.59
N THR A 576 5.97 56.47 -32.38
CA THR A 576 4.69 55.82 -32.64
C THR A 576 3.63 56.26 -31.64
N LEU A 577 3.93 56.17 -30.34
CA LEU A 577 3.02 56.57 -29.25
C LEU A 577 2.58 58.05 -29.30
N VAL A 578 3.40 58.92 -29.89
CA VAL A 578 3.10 60.35 -30.06
C VAL A 578 2.24 60.62 -31.31
N GLY A 579 2.35 59.79 -32.34
CA GLY A 579 1.50 59.86 -33.53
C GLY A 579 0.10 59.28 -33.34
N GLU A 580 -0.15 58.56 -32.24
CA GLU A 580 -1.45 57.96 -31.92
C GLU A 580 -2.47 59.02 -31.44
N SER A 581 -3.73 58.84 -31.82
CA SER A 581 -4.83 59.76 -31.51
C SER A 581 -6.06 58.98 -31.03
N PRO A 582 -6.44 59.03 -29.73
CA PRO A 582 -5.78 59.78 -28.64
C PRO A 582 -4.44 59.17 -28.22
N VAL A 583 -3.53 60.01 -27.72
CA VAL A 583 -2.21 59.62 -27.20
C VAL A 583 -2.38 58.70 -25.97
N PRO A 584 -1.69 57.55 -25.89
CA PRO A 584 -1.78 56.67 -24.73
C PRO A 584 -1.34 57.34 -23.42
N LYS A 585 -2.10 57.10 -22.36
CA LYS A 585 -1.96 57.74 -21.05
C LYS A 585 -0.54 57.69 -20.45
N TYR A 586 0.19 56.61 -20.70
CA TYR A 586 1.52 56.37 -20.12
C TYR A 586 2.67 57.01 -20.92
N THR A 587 2.41 57.52 -22.13
CA THR A 587 3.42 57.99 -23.10
C THR A 587 4.39 59.04 -22.53
N LEU A 588 3.87 60.11 -21.92
CA LEU A 588 4.72 61.17 -21.33
C LEU A 588 5.66 60.62 -20.24
N ARG A 589 5.21 59.65 -19.44
CA ARG A 589 6.04 59.05 -18.39
C ARG A 589 7.13 58.16 -18.97
N THR A 590 6.79 57.34 -19.97
CA THR A 590 7.76 56.52 -20.71
C THR A 590 8.82 57.40 -21.37
N MET A 591 8.44 58.52 -21.99
CA MET A 591 9.38 59.52 -22.54
C MET A 591 10.31 60.10 -21.47
N ILE A 592 9.80 60.49 -20.30
CA ILE A 592 10.61 61.02 -19.19
C ILE A 592 11.63 59.98 -18.70
N GLN A 593 11.19 58.75 -18.44
CA GLN A 593 12.06 57.66 -17.96
C GLN A 593 13.08 57.23 -19.03
N ALA A 594 12.67 57.17 -20.31
CA ALA A 594 13.56 56.88 -21.43
C ALA A 594 14.70 57.91 -21.55
N VAL A 595 14.42 59.20 -21.39
CA VAL A 595 15.44 60.27 -21.41
C VAL A 595 16.37 60.23 -20.20
N GLN A 596 15.87 59.77 -19.04
CA GLN A 596 16.70 59.57 -17.84
C GLN A 596 17.70 58.43 -18.03
N MET A 597 17.27 57.31 -18.63
CA MET A 597 18.12 56.14 -18.90
C MET A 597 19.05 56.36 -20.11
N HIS A 598 18.55 57.02 -21.17
CA HIS A 598 19.28 57.27 -22.41
C HIS A 598 19.34 58.77 -22.73
N HIS A 599 20.36 59.44 -22.22
CA HIS A 599 20.60 60.89 -22.47
C HIS A 599 20.61 61.30 -23.95
N LYS A 600 20.90 60.37 -24.88
CA LYS A 600 20.89 60.59 -26.34
C LYS A 600 19.47 60.89 -26.88
N LEU A 601 18.42 60.41 -26.22
CA LEU A 601 17.03 60.63 -26.64
C LEU A 601 16.56 62.08 -26.46
N ARG A 602 17.22 62.89 -25.62
CA ARG A 602 16.78 64.28 -25.29
C ARG A 602 16.33 65.11 -26.48
N LYS A 603 17.09 65.12 -27.57
CA LYS A 603 16.75 65.90 -28.78
C LYS A 603 15.49 65.35 -29.46
N HIS A 604 15.44 64.04 -29.68
CA HIS A 604 14.29 63.37 -30.29
C HIS A 604 13.02 63.56 -29.45
N THR A 605 13.11 63.37 -28.14
CA THR A 605 11.98 63.55 -27.21
C THR A 605 11.47 64.99 -27.20
N ALA A 606 12.35 66.00 -27.28
CA ALA A 606 11.93 67.39 -27.41
C ALA A 606 11.14 67.62 -28.71
N THR A 607 11.61 67.11 -29.85
CA THR A 607 10.89 67.20 -31.14
C THR A 607 9.52 66.50 -31.09
N CYS A 608 9.41 65.37 -30.38
CA CYS A 608 8.12 64.68 -30.21
C CYS A 608 7.16 65.43 -29.26
N LEU A 609 7.67 66.22 -28.31
CA LEU A 609 6.85 67.09 -27.46
C LEU A 609 6.40 68.38 -28.18
N GLU A 610 7.11 68.81 -29.22
CA GLU A 610 6.71 69.92 -30.09
C GLU A 610 5.58 69.55 -31.06
N THR A 611 5.30 68.25 -31.23
CA THR A 611 4.24 67.71 -32.11
C THR A 611 2.95 67.32 -31.38
N LEU A 612 2.91 67.44 -30.05
CA LEU A 612 1.74 67.18 -29.19
C LEU A 612 0.99 68.48 -28.85
#